data_AF-A0A4Z2BNJ1-F1
#
_entry.id   AF-A0A4Z2BNJ1-F1
#
_cell.length_a   1.000
_cell.length_b   1.000
_cell.length_c   1.000
_cell.angle_alpha   90.00
_cell.angle_beta   90.00
_cell.angle_gamma   90.00
#
_symmetry.space_group_name_H-M   'P 1'
#
loop_
_entity.id
_entity.type
_entity.pdbx_description
1 polymer ?
#
loop_
_entity_poly.entity_id
_entity_poly.type
_entity_poly.pdbx_seq_one_letter_code
_entity_poly.pdbx_strand_id
1 'polypeptide(L)'
;MPKLCDIKFPSGCKTLPEGFWSSVDVWIKKPHVVNKRLCGAKETEGENVGREALKFLLDDSESSTKVLSFITGHVSETEEHEEPWCFSVRTIIPKVNRYGSKSHKEVILKDYSKQQVTFLPFEEDAGGQVCLKSGNIYQILLINQDCEEWVVELHLMAPDAWFSDGVAYPHPAWFSTDLLPKLVRWASENKSSEFSSTLSLLPVEKYSATYQQLKGKYKALVKVWPEVTDPEKFVYEDVAIATYLLVLWAEERARKGLTARQTFVDLGCGNGLLVHILTNEGHSGKGIDVRKRKIWDMYGPQTVLEEKAITPSESFLFPGTDWLIGNHSDELTPWIPVIAARSSYACRYFVLPCCFYDFYGKYQRRQCRKSQYREYIDFIAEVSHISGFQTDEDCLRIPSTKRVCLVGLSRNYQLPGEAEAERRRTDYIHARRLAPGVTGQRSAARNDGEGCCGSREAHGSTWGSGFQPRERVETVRNCAALPRDIVDGVVQRVASSLLEMTDDGGEGATGRLEQRREPLGRRGRRAAGASDPAAAEEGVWRPPDAAQEPPPGLQSRGREGLHTRRP
;
A
#
# COMPACT_ATOMS: atom_id res chain seq x y z
N MET A 1 21.18 -30.09 17.69
CA MET A 1 20.21 -28.97 17.83
C MET A 1 18.81 -29.51 17.59
N PRO A 2 17.79 -29.10 18.36
CA PRO A 2 16.43 -29.57 18.13
C PRO A 2 15.85 -28.84 16.91
N LYS A 3 15.84 -29.55 15.79
CA LYS A 3 15.10 -29.18 14.58
C LYS A 3 13.62 -29.03 14.93
N LEU A 4 13.04 -27.87 14.63
CA LEU A 4 11.61 -27.61 14.80
C LEU A 4 10.82 -28.14 13.61
N CYS A 5 11.26 -27.78 12.40
CA CYS A 5 10.60 -28.13 11.15
C CYS A 5 11.54 -27.99 9.95
N ASP A 6 11.15 -28.60 8.84
CA ASP A 6 11.79 -28.47 7.53
C ASP A 6 10.78 -28.48 6.40
N ILE A 7 11.17 -27.91 5.26
CA ILE A 7 10.44 -27.99 4.00
C ILE A 7 11.43 -28.22 2.86
N LYS A 8 11.13 -29.19 1.99
CA LYS A 8 11.88 -29.45 0.76
C LYS A 8 11.53 -28.43 -0.32
N PHE A 9 12.52 -27.99 -1.07
CA PHE A 9 12.30 -27.17 -2.26
C PHE A 9 11.73 -28.00 -3.42
N PRO A 10 10.99 -27.37 -4.35
CA PRO A 10 10.63 -28.02 -5.61
C PRO A 10 11.88 -28.49 -6.38
N SER A 11 11.79 -29.64 -7.04
CA SER A 11 12.89 -30.20 -7.82
C SER A 11 13.33 -29.25 -8.94
N GLY A 12 14.65 -29.12 -9.15
CA GLY A 12 15.22 -28.27 -10.19
C GLY A 12 15.16 -26.76 -9.91
N CYS A 13 15.05 -26.35 -8.65
CA CYS A 13 15.08 -24.94 -8.24
C CYS A 13 16.43 -24.27 -8.56
N LYS A 14 16.53 -23.59 -9.72
CA LYS A 14 17.77 -22.98 -10.23
C LYS A 14 18.20 -21.70 -9.53
N THR A 15 17.39 -21.19 -8.61
CA THR A 15 17.64 -19.93 -7.93
C THR A 15 18.49 -20.09 -6.68
N LEU A 16 18.70 -21.32 -6.21
CA LEU A 16 19.45 -21.59 -4.99
C LEU A 16 20.96 -21.67 -5.27
N PRO A 17 21.81 -21.19 -4.36
CA PRO A 17 21.48 -20.69 -3.01
C PRO A 17 21.06 -19.21 -2.94
N GLU A 18 21.20 -18.40 -3.98
CA GLU A 18 20.95 -16.95 -3.92
C GLU A 18 19.50 -16.57 -3.58
N GLY A 19 18.54 -17.38 -4.05
CA GLY A 19 17.12 -17.24 -3.77
C GLY A 19 16.80 -17.42 -2.30
N PHE A 20 17.53 -18.30 -1.59
CA PHE A 20 17.38 -18.46 -0.14
C PHE A 20 17.70 -17.15 0.58
N TRP A 21 18.85 -16.53 0.28
CA TRP A 21 19.23 -15.25 0.86
C TRP A 21 18.26 -14.13 0.51
N SER A 22 17.77 -14.10 -0.73
CA SER A 22 16.72 -13.17 -1.15
C SER A 22 15.43 -13.34 -0.33
N SER A 23 15.03 -14.59 -0.03
CA SER A 23 13.86 -14.87 0.81
C SER A 23 14.06 -14.50 2.28
N VAL A 24 15.25 -14.75 2.82
CA VAL A 24 15.66 -14.37 4.18
C VAL A 24 15.64 -12.85 4.31
N ASP A 25 16.10 -12.12 3.30
CA ASP A 25 16.05 -10.66 3.27
C ASP A 25 14.62 -10.11 3.28
N VAL A 26 13.66 -10.78 2.62
CA VAL A 26 12.24 -10.43 2.73
C VAL A 26 11.74 -10.62 4.17
N TRP A 27 12.11 -11.72 4.83
CA TRP A 27 11.77 -11.93 6.24
C TRP A 27 12.38 -10.87 7.16
N ILE A 28 13.65 -10.51 6.95
CA ILE A 28 14.38 -9.51 7.73
C ILE A 28 13.74 -8.13 7.57
N LYS A 29 13.61 -7.67 6.33
CA LYS A 29 13.25 -6.28 5.99
C LYS A 29 11.74 -6.04 5.97
N LYS A 30 10.96 -7.07 5.60
CA LYS A 30 9.51 -6.95 5.40
C LYS A 30 8.71 -8.00 6.19
N PRO A 31 8.97 -8.25 7.49
CA PRO A 31 8.31 -9.35 8.22
C PRO A 31 6.77 -9.26 8.24
N HIS A 32 6.22 -8.05 8.10
CA HIS A 32 4.78 -7.78 7.99
C HIS A 32 4.10 -8.42 6.76
N VAL A 33 4.85 -8.86 5.75
CA VAL A 33 4.27 -9.56 4.60
C VAL A 33 3.75 -10.95 4.98
N VAL A 34 4.31 -11.57 6.02
CA VAL A 34 3.88 -12.87 6.56
C VAL A 34 3.26 -12.72 7.96
N ASN A 35 3.83 -11.89 8.85
CA ASN A 35 3.25 -11.60 10.16
C ASN A 35 2.42 -10.30 10.14
N LYS A 36 1.11 -10.41 9.89
CA LYS A 36 0.18 -9.26 9.75
C LYS A 36 -0.05 -8.44 11.02
N ARG A 37 0.50 -8.88 12.16
CA ARG A 37 0.46 -8.15 13.44
C ARG A 37 1.58 -7.10 13.54
N LEU A 38 2.50 -7.09 12.57
CA LEU A 38 3.55 -6.09 12.44
C LEU A 38 3.18 -5.00 11.43
N CYS A 39 3.68 -3.80 11.67
CA CYS A 39 3.72 -2.72 10.70
C CYS A 39 4.96 -2.82 9.80
N GLY A 40 6.04 -3.44 10.27
CA GLY A 40 7.29 -3.56 9.53
C GLY A 40 8.46 -3.83 10.46
N ALA A 41 9.67 -3.63 9.94
CA ALA A 41 10.89 -3.63 10.72
C ALA A 41 11.82 -2.53 10.20
N LYS A 42 12.66 -2.04 11.10
CA LYS A 42 13.78 -1.15 10.78
C LYS A 42 15.06 -1.94 10.89
N GLU A 43 15.76 -2.13 9.77
CA GLU A 43 17.11 -2.69 9.79
C GLU A 43 18.11 -1.54 10.02
N THR A 44 19.07 -1.77 10.90
CA THR A 44 20.26 -0.94 11.02
C THR A 44 21.35 -1.70 10.29
N GLU A 45 21.87 -1.13 9.19
CA GLU A 45 22.97 -1.72 8.43
C GLU A 45 24.14 -1.99 9.38
N GLY A 46 24.70 -3.19 9.31
CA GLY A 46 25.85 -3.57 10.09
C GLY A 46 26.99 -4.06 9.20
N GLU A 47 28.13 -4.26 9.83
CA GLU A 47 29.38 -4.58 9.17
C GLU A 47 29.68 -6.09 9.29
N ASN A 48 30.70 -6.55 8.56
CA ASN A 48 31.23 -7.89 8.77
C ASN A 48 31.99 -7.91 10.10
N VAL A 49 31.57 -8.77 11.02
CA VAL A 49 32.09 -8.79 12.39
C VAL A 49 32.40 -10.20 12.86
N GLY A 50 33.40 -10.32 13.74
CA GLY A 50 33.67 -11.52 14.53
C GLY A 50 32.84 -11.55 15.82
N ARG A 51 33.22 -12.45 16.74
CA ARG A 51 32.54 -12.65 18.04
C ARG A 51 32.44 -11.39 18.90
N GLU A 52 33.38 -10.48 18.71
CA GLU A 52 33.47 -9.19 19.41
C GLU A 52 32.20 -8.33 19.32
N ALA A 53 31.45 -8.40 18.21
CA ALA A 53 30.22 -7.65 18.05
C ALA A 53 29.06 -8.14 18.94
N LEU A 54 29.16 -9.34 19.52
CA LEU A 54 28.14 -9.88 20.42
C LEU A 54 28.37 -9.52 21.88
N LYS A 55 29.48 -8.86 22.24
CA LYS A 55 29.85 -8.53 23.63
C LYS A 55 28.83 -7.64 24.36
N PHE A 56 28.03 -6.86 23.64
CA PHE A 56 26.97 -6.06 24.25
C PHE A 56 25.74 -6.89 24.66
N LEU A 57 25.60 -8.11 24.13
CA LEU A 57 24.51 -9.05 24.42
C LEU A 57 24.94 -10.23 25.28
N LEU A 58 26.16 -10.71 25.06
CA LEU A 58 26.71 -11.91 25.66
C LEU A 58 27.76 -11.53 26.71
N ASP A 59 27.54 -11.99 27.93
CA ASP A 59 28.50 -11.98 29.03
C ASP A 59 29.32 -13.29 29.07
N ASP A 60 30.24 -13.43 30.02
CA ASP A 60 31.02 -14.66 30.21
C ASP A 60 30.23 -15.78 30.94
N SER A 61 28.90 -15.78 30.85
CA SER A 61 28.06 -16.79 31.50
C SER A 61 27.99 -18.12 30.73
N GLU A 62 27.63 -19.19 31.44
CA GLU A 62 27.35 -20.51 30.83
C GLU A 62 26.23 -20.41 29.78
N SER A 63 25.25 -19.52 29.98
CA SER A 63 24.18 -19.26 29.01
C SER A 63 24.74 -18.70 27.71
N SER A 64 25.65 -17.73 27.79
CA SER A 64 26.29 -17.12 26.61
C SER A 64 27.19 -18.11 25.85
N THR A 65 27.84 -19.02 26.56
CA THR A 65 28.61 -20.13 25.95
C THR A 65 27.71 -21.07 25.14
N LYS A 66 26.52 -21.40 25.68
CA LYS A 66 25.51 -22.19 24.95
C LYS A 66 25.02 -21.46 23.70
N VAL A 67 24.79 -20.15 23.78
CA VAL A 67 24.42 -19.32 22.62
C VAL A 67 25.50 -19.36 21.54
N LEU A 68 26.78 -19.16 21.90
CA LEU A 68 27.89 -19.24 20.95
C LEU A 68 27.98 -20.62 20.29
N SER A 69 27.85 -21.70 21.07
CA SER A 69 27.84 -23.07 20.53
C SER A 69 26.70 -23.30 19.54
N PHE A 70 25.54 -22.66 19.77
CA PHE A 70 24.39 -22.70 18.88
C PHE A 70 24.66 -21.90 17.59
N ILE A 71 25.26 -20.72 17.67
CA ILE A 71 25.59 -19.92 16.47
C ILE A 71 26.60 -20.65 15.58
N THR A 72 27.65 -21.24 16.17
CA THR A 72 28.73 -21.85 15.38
C THR A 72 28.41 -23.24 14.87
N GLY A 73 27.42 -23.94 15.46
CA GLY A 73 27.04 -25.31 15.13
C GLY A 73 28.22 -26.28 15.25
N HIS A 74 28.54 -26.75 16.47
CA HIS A 74 29.61 -27.73 16.80
C HIS A 74 30.70 -27.90 15.72
N VAL A 75 31.49 -26.85 15.48
CA VAL A 75 32.78 -27.00 14.78
C VAL A 75 33.76 -27.50 15.84
N SER A 76 34.34 -28.68 15.63
CA SER A 76 35.49 -29.15 16.40
C SER A 76 36.56 -28.06 16.41
N GLU A 77 37.18 -27.80 17.55
CA GLU A 77 38.14 -26.71 17.83
C GLU A 77 39.42 -26.67 16.95
N THR A 78 39.44 -27.34 15.80
CA THR A 78 40.65 -27.60 15.02
C THR A 78 40.78 -26.82 13.71
N GLU A 79 39.77 -26.05 13.27
CA GLU A 79 39.92 -25.18 12.08
C GLU A 79 39.46 -23.75 12.36
N GLU A 80 40.41 -22.88 12.63
CA GLU A 80 40.29 -21.42 12.67
C GLU A 80 40.03 -20.87 11.25
N HIS A 81 38.85 -21.10 10.70
CA HIS A 81 38.32 -20.30 9.60
C HIS A 81 37.16 -19.46 10.14
N GLU A 82 37.48 -18.39 10.88
CA GLU A 82 36.50 -17.36 11.23
C GLU A 82 36.27 -16.44 10.03
N GLU A 83 35.50 -16.91 9.05
CA GLU A 83 34.86 -15.95 8.14
C GLU A 83 33.90 -15.08 8.98
N PRO A 84 33.99 -13.75 8.87
CA PRO A 84 33.18 -12.85 9.68
C PRO A 84 31.70 -12.98 9.32
N TRP A 85 30.83 -12.95 10.31
CA TRP A 85 29.39 -12.90 10.08
C TRP A 85 29.01 -11.56 9.48
N CYS A 86 28.09 -11.56 8.52
CA CYS A 86 27.37 -10.35 8.16
C CYS A 86 26.34 -10.08 9.27
N PHE A 87 26.61 -9.04 10.05
CA PHE A 87 25.83 -8.65 11.21
C PHE A 87 24.87 -7.53 10.84
N SER A 88 23.62 -7.64 11.28
CA SER A 88 22.69 -6.51 11.29
C SER A 88 21.76 -6.58 12.48
N VAL A 89 21.15 -5.46 12.83
CA VAL A 89 20.14 -5.40 13.88
C VAL A 89 18.83 -4.96 13.26
N ARG A 90 17.77 -5.75 13.45
CA ARG A 90 16.42 -5.32 13.11
C ARG A 90 15.62 -4.94 14.35
N THR A 91 14.87 -3.85 14.26
CA THR A 91 13.87 -3.44 15.25
C THR A 91 12.48 -3.78 14.71
N ILE A 92 11.72 -4.57 15.46
CA ILE A 92 10.37 -4.99 15.08
C ILE A 92 9.36 -3.89 15.43
N ILE A 93 8.48 -3.55 14.50
CA ILE A 93 7.47 -2.49 14.67
C ILE A 93 6.09 -3.14 14.76
N PRO A 94 5.53 -3.32 15.97
CA PRO A 94 4.22 -3.93 16.14
C PRO A 94 3.10 -2.99 15.70
N LYS A 95 2.01 -3.55 15.17
CA LYS A 95 0.83 -2.77 14.75
C LYS A 95 0.05 -2.21 15.93
N VAL A 96 0.07 -2.93 17.06
CA VAL A 96 -0.48 -2.51 18.34
C VAL A 96 0.65 -2.58 19.35
N ASN A 97 1.06 -1.44 19.90
CA ASN A 97 2.11 -1.44 20.92
C ASN A 97 1.54 -1.89 22.26
N ARG A 98 1.92 -3.09 22.71
CA ARG A 98 1.60 -3.65 24.04
C ARG A 98 2.81 -3.70 24.97
N TYR A 99 3.96 -3.21 24.52
CA TYR A 99 5.26 -3.40 25.17
C TYR A 99 5.73 -2.16 25.94
N GLY A 100 4.88 -1.15 26.04
CA GLY A 100 5.22 0.11 26.69
C GLY A 100 6.35 0.83 25.95
N SER A 101 7.40 1.17 26.68
CA SER A 101 8.60 1.85 26.15
C SER A 101 9.69 0.90 25.68
N LYS A 102 9.53 -0.42 25.83
CA LYS A 102 10.52 -1.40 25.39
C LYS A 102 10.47 -1.56 23.88
N SER A 103 11.65 -1.59 23.25
CA SER A 103 11.81 -1.95 21.85
C SER A 103 12.22 -3.43 21.75
N HIS A 104 11.64 -4.12 20.77
CA HIS A 104 11.96 -5.51 20.46
C HIS A 104 12.88 -5.54 19.26
N LYS A 105 14.08 -6.06 19.44
CA LYS A 105 15.13 -6.11 18.44
C LYS A 105 15.64 -7.53 18.28
N GLU A 106 16.27 -7.78 17.15
CA GLU A 106 16.99 -9.03 16.90
C GLU A 106 18.33 -8.71 16.25
N VAL A 107 19.41 -9.28 16.80
CA VAL A 107 20.65 -9.41 16.05
C VAL A 107 20.45 -10.51 15.02
N ILE A 108 20.89 -10.24 13.80
CA ILE A 108 20.88 -11.16 12.68
C ILE A 108 22.33 -11.45 12.33
N LEU A 109 22.69 -12.72 12.36
CA LEU A 109 23.99 -13.21 11.94
C LEU A 109 23.81 -14.05 10.69
N LYS A 110 24.26 -13.54 9.54
CA LYS A 110 24.28 -14.29 8.28
C LYS A 110 25.67 -14.90 8.10
N ASP A 111 25.69 -16.22 7.96
CA ASP A 111 26.88 -16.99 7.64
C ASP A 111 26.66 -17.63 6.26
N TYR A 112 27.26 -16.97 5.26
CA TYR A 112 27.14 -17.36 3.85
C TYR A 112 27.89 -18.66 3.56
N SER A 113 28.95 -18.97 4.31
CA SER A 113 29.74 -20.20 4.15
C SER A 113 28.91 -21.44 4.49
N LYS A 114 28.12 -21.37 5.56
CA LYS A 114 27.26 -22.46 6.04
C LYS A 114 25.81 -22.38 5.56
N GLN A 115 25.47 -21.37 4.74
CA GLN A 115 24.11 -21.12 4.29
C GLN A 115 23.09 -21.04 5.45
N GLN A 116 23.48 -20.34 6.52
CA GLN A 116 22.71 -20.26 7.76
C GLN A 116 22.50 -18.81 8.22
N VAL A 117 21.35 -18.55 8.82
CA VAL A 117 21.06 -17.26 9.47
C VAL A 117 20.55 -17.51 10.90
N THR A 118 21.17 -16.83 11.87
CA THR A 118 20.78 -16.91 13.29
C THR A 118 20.15 -15.60 13.74
N PHE A 119 19.04 -15.71 14.47
CA PHE A 119 18.33 -14.58 15.04
C PHE A 119 18.45 -14.64 16.57
N LEU A 120 18.97 -13.56 17.16
CA LEU A 120 19.13 -13.41 18.61
C LEU A 120 18.23 -12.27 19.10
N PRO A 121 17.02 -12.58 19.61
CA PRO A 121 16.10 -11.55 20.07
C PRO A 121 16.54 -10.92 21.38
N PHE A 122 16.37 -9.61 21.50
CA PHE A 122 16.61 -8.86 22.72
C PHE A 122 15.60 -7.73 22.89
N GLU A 123 15.34 -7.35 24.14
CA GLU A 123 14.59 -6.15 24.49
C GLU A 123 15.56 -5.04 24.85
N GLU A 124 15.28 -3.82 24.40
CA GLU A 124 16.01 -2.62 24.82
C GLU A 124 15.00 -1.62 25.41
N ASP A 125 15.26 -1.16 26.64
CA ASP A 125 14.40 -0.19 27.31
C ASP A 125 14.75 1.27 26.94
N ALA A 126 13.99 2.22 27.48
CA ALA A 126 14.21 3.64 27.23
C ALA A 126 15.54 4.18 27.79
N GLY A 127 16.14 3.47 28.75
CA GLY A 127 17.46 3.78 29.32
C GLY A 127 18.62 3.15 28.55
N GLY A 128 18.34 2.37 27.50
CA GLY A 128 19.33 1.64 26.72
C GLY A 128 19.77 0.32 27.36
N GLN A 129 19.10 -0.14 28.42
CA GLN A 129 19.39 -1.44 29.00
C GLN A 129 18.89 -2.54 28.06
N VAL A 130 19.78 -3.47 27.75
CA VAL A 130 19.53 -4.59 26.84
C VAL A 130 19.31 -5.88 27.63
N CYS A 131 18.31 -6.66 27.25
CA CYS A 131 18.00 -7.98 27.81
C CYS A 131 17.84 -9.00 26.68
N LEU A 132 18.83 -9.89 26.52
CA LEU A 132 18.76 -11.02 25.60
C LEU A 132 17.61 -11.96 25.99
N LYS A 133 16.87 -12.45 24.98
CA LYS A 133 15.84 -13.48 25.13
C LYS A 133 16.36 -14.80 24.60
N SER A 134 17.23 -15.43 25.40
CA SER A 134 17.90 -16.69 25.04
C SER A 134 16.91 -17.82 24.70
N GLY A 135 15.75 -17.87 25.36
CA GLY A 135 14.67 -18.84 25.06
C GLY A 135 14.04 -18.67 23.68
N ASN A 136 14.23 -17.54 23.01
CA ASN A 136 13.64 -17.22 21.71
C ASN A 136 14.65 -17.21 20.56
N ILE A 137 15.88 -17.69 20.78
CA ILE A 137 16.90 -17.79 19.72
C ILE A 137 16.50 -18.89 18.73
N TYR A 138 16.56 -18.56 17.44
CA TYR A 138 16.26 -19.50 16.35
C TYR A 138 17.21 -19.30 15.16
N GLN A 139 17.31 -20.35 14.35
CA GLN A 139 18.20 -20.41 13.20
C GLN A 139 17.47 -21.00 12.00
N ILE A 140 17.76 -20.48 10.81
CA ILE A 140 17.26 -21.00 9.53
C ILE A 140 18.47 -21.42 8.70
N LEU A 141 18.45 -22.64 8.19
CA LEU A 141 19.54 -23.24 7.43
C LEU A 141 19.04 -23.74 6.08
N LEU A 142 19.86 -23.59 5.05
CA LEU A 142 19.66 -24.23 3.76
C LEU A 142 20.65 -25.40 3.63
N ILE A 143 20.12 -26.62 3.49
CA ILE A 143 20.89 -27.86 3.39
C ILE A 143 20.74 -28.43 1.97
N ASN A 144 21.86 -28.81 1.37
CA ASN A 144 21.88 -29.61 0.14
C ASN A 144 22.00 -31.10 0.51
N GLN A 145 20.96 -31.87 0.23
CA GLN A 145 20.93 -33.32 0.36
C GLN A 145 21.23 -33.91 -1.03
N ASP A 146 22.36 -34.60 -1.15
CA ASP A 146 22.72 -35.45 -2.30
C ASP A 146 22.74 -34.76 -3.69
N CYS A 147 23.20 -33.51 -3.74
CA CYS A 147 23.48 -32.71 -4.96
C CYS A 147 22.26 -32.29 -5.81
N GLU A 148 21.06 -32.83 -5.58
CA GLU A 148 19.84 -32.46 -6.33
C GLU A 148 18.67 -31.98 -5.46
N GLU A 149 18.70 -32.22 -4.14
CA GLU A 149 17.62 -31.81 -3.23
C GLU A 149 18.07 -30.72 -2.26
N TRP A 150 17.33 -29.61 -2.23
CA TRP A 150 17.53 -28.56 -1.24
C TRP A 150 16.43 -28.60 -0.19
N VAL A 151 16.81 -28.43 1.08
CA VAL A 151 15.90 -28.41 2.22
C VAL A 151 16.17 -27.15 3.04
N VAL A 152 15.11 -26.43 3.42
CA VAL A 152 15.22 -25.39 4.45
C VAL A 152 14.82 -25.98 5.79
N GLU A 153 15.66 -25.82 6.80
CA GLU A 153 15.38 -26.23 8.17
C GLU A 153 15.31 -25.03 9.11
N LEU A 154 14.47 -25.13 10.13
CA LEU A 154 14.43 -24.16 11.23
C LEU A 154 14.65 -24.87 12.56
N HIS A 155 15.55 -24.30 13.35
CA HIS A 155 16.00 -24.82 14.64
C HIS A 155 15.73 -23.79 15.73
N LEU A 156 15.28 -24.24 16.90
CA LEU A 156 15.15 -23.38 18.09
C LEU A 156 16.27 -23.75 19.07
N MET A 157 16.86 -22.77 19.74
CA MET A 157 17.90 -23.07 20.73
C MET A 157 17.33 -23.79 21.95
N ALA A 158 16.19 -23.34 22.46
CA ALA A 158 15.54 -23.87 23.65
C ALA A 158 14.01 -23.95 23.48
N PRO A 159 13.49 -24.98 22.77
CA PRO A 159 12.06 -25.13 22.51
C PRO A 159 11.19 -25.08 23.78
N ASP A 160 11.66 -25.70 24.88
CA ASP A 160 10.92 -25.77 26.15
C ASP A 160 10.86 -24.43 26.89
N ALA A 161 11.78 -23.50 26.58
CA ALA A 161 11.84 -22.17 27.16
C ALA A 161 11.27 -21.08 26.24
N TRP A 162 10.64 -21.47 25.12
CA TRP A 162 10.15 -20.54 24.12
C TRP A 162 8.96 -19.72 24.64
N PHE A 163 9.13 -18.40 24.73
CA PHE A 163 8.04 -17.49 25.01
C PHE A 163 7.28 -17.10 23.74
N SER A 164 5.97 -16.89 23.81
CA SER A 164 5.16 -16.49 22.66
C SER A 164 4.10 -15.46 23.03
N ASP A 165 4.15 -14.30 22.37
CA ASP A 165 3.07 -13.31 22.34
C ASP A 165 2.35 -13.29 20.99
N GLY A 166 2.88 -14.04 20.01
CA GLY A 166 2.40 -14.11 18.64
C GLY A 166 2.56 -12.82 17.84
N VAL A 167 3.35 -11.85 18.30
CA VAL A 167 3.61 -10.57 17.64
C VAL A 167 5.11 -10.38 17.46
N ALA A 168 5.86 -10.16 18.54
CA ALA A 168 7.32 -10.09 18.52
C ALA A 168 7.94 -11.49 18.58
N TYR A 169 7.29 -12.41 19.30
CA TYR A 169 7.69 -13.81 19.44
C TYR A 169 6.57 -14.71 18.90
N PRO A 170 6.65 -15.13 17.62
CA PRO A 170 5.66 -16.02 17.02
C PRO A 170 5.55 -17.36 17.76
N HIS A 171 4.38 -17.99 17.68
CA HIS A 171 4.18 -19.33 18.23
C HIS A 171 5.01 -20.35 17.43
N PRO A 172 5.67 -21.36 18.03
CA PRO A 172 6.53 -22.28 17.29
C PRO A 172 5.86 -22.93 16.07
N ALA A 173 4.61 -23.35 16.21
CA ALA A 173 3.81 -23.91 15.11
C ALA A 173 3.66 -22.97 13.89
N TRP A 174 3.65 -21.65 14.12
CA TRP A 174 3.52 -20.63 13.07
C TRP A 174 4.71 -20.63 12.10
N PHE A 175 5.91 -20.99 12.57
CA PHE A 175 7.08 -21.11 11.71
C PHE A 175 6.86 -22.14 10.60
N SER A 176 6.30 -23.29 10.95
CA SER A 176 6.03 -24.39 10.02
C SER A 176 4.85 -24.08 9.08
N THR A 177 3.78 -23.44 9.60
CA THR A 177 2.55 -23.22 8.83
C THR A 177 2.60 -22.00 7.93
N ASP A 178 3.36 -20.96 8.31
CA ASP A 178 3.32 -19.65 7.65
C ASP A 178 4.69 -19.21 7.14
N LEU A 179 5.74 -19.27 7.97
CA LEU A 179 7.05 -18.71 7.60
C LEU A 179 7.79 -19.56 6.56
N LEU A 180 8.07 -20.83 6.85
CA LEU A 180 8.86 -21.70 5.97
C LEU A 180 8.22 -21.85 4.57
N PRO A 181 6.89 -22.07 4.43
CA PRO A 181 6.27 -22.13 3.12
C PRO A 181 6.45 -20.84 2.32
N LYS A 182 6.44 -19.68 2.98
CA LYS A 182 6.67 -18.38 2.34
C LYS A 182 8.13 -18.21 1.94
N LEU A 183 9.09 -18.61 2.78
CA LEU A 183 10.51 -18.57 2.45
C LEU A 183 10.82 -19.41 1.21
N VAL A 184 10.36 -20.68 1.18
CA VAL A 184 10.55 -21.57 0.02
C VAL A 184 9.96 -20.95 -1.24
N ARG A 185 8.73 -20.45 -1.15
CA ARG A 185 8.07 -19.80 -2.29
C ARG A 185 8.83 -18.57 -2.80
N TRP A 186 9.25 -17.68 -1.91
CA TRP A 186 10.01 -16.48 -2.30
C TRP A 186 11.37 -16.84 -2.89
N ALA A 187 12.04 -17.85 -2.34
CA ALA A 187 13.32 -18.31 -2.84
C ALA A 187 13.20 -18.96 -4.23
N SER A 188 12.10 -19.66 -4.52
CA SER A 188 11.84 -20.26 -5.85
C SER A 188 11.33 -19.26 -6.89
N GLU A 189 10.67 -18.18 -6.47
CA GLU A 189 10.14 -17.15 -7.37
C GLU A 189 11.21 -16.08 -7.69
N ASN A 190 11.88 -16.22 -8.83
CA ASN A 190 12.83 -15.21 -9.34
C ASN A 190 12.11 -13.98 -9.91
N LYS A 191 11.45 -13.21 -9.04
CA LYS A 191 10.70 -12.00 -9.45
C LYS A 191 11.23 -10.78 -8.74
N SER A 192 12.09 -10.02 -9.44
CA SER A 192 12.27 -8.61 -9.11
C SER A 192 10.92 -7.91 -9.19
N SER A 193 10.52 -7.21 -8.13
CA SER A 193 9.30 -6.40 -8.14
C SER A 193 9.36 -5.37 -9.27
N GLU A 194 8.26 -5.19 -10.02
CA GLU A 194 8.14 -4.13 -11.04
C GLU A 194 8.11 -2.71 -10.42
N PHE A 195 7.89 -2.61 -9.10
CA PHE A 195 7.71 -1.37 -8.36
C PHE A 195 8.61 -1.29 -7.13
N SER A 196 8.89 -0.07 -6.69
CA SER A 196 9.56 0.23 -5.41
C SER A 196 8.89 -0.48 -4.23
N SER A 197 9.67 -0.78 -3.19
CA SER A 197 9.10 -1.34 -1.96
C SER A 197 8.13 -0.36 -1.30
N THR A 198 7.10 -0.89 -0.64
CA THR A 198 6.10 -0.09 0.08
C THR A 198 6.74 0.79 1.16
N LEU A 199 6.44 2.09 1.13
CA LEU A 199 6.95 3.14 2.03
C LEU A 199 8.48 3.28 2.00
N SER A 200 9.10 3.06 0.84
CA SER A 200 10.55 3.18 0.66
C SER A 200 11.10 4.58 0.92
N LEU A 201 10.30 5.62 0.75
CA LEU A 201 10.73 7.01 0.96
C LEU A 201 10.55 7.49 2.41
N LEU A 202 9.90 6.70 3.27
CA LEU A 202 9.50 7.14 4.62
C LEU A 202 9.97 6.17 5.72
N PRO A 203 10.32 6.69 6.91
CA PRO A 203 10.53 5.85 8.08
C PRO A 203 9.21 5.14 8.47
N VAL A 204 9.21 3.81 8.43
CA VAL A 204 8.02 2.98 8.69
C VAL A 204 7.49 3.20 10.11
N GLU A 205 8.36 3.48 11.07
CA GLU A 205 8.00 3.77 12.46
C GLU A 205 7.15 5.05 12.55
N LYS A 206 7.64 6.15 11.94
CA LYS A 206 6.95 7.45 11.94
C LYS A 206 5.62 7.37 11.20
N TYR A 207 5.59 6.69 10.05
CA TYR A 207 4.36 6.43 9.31
C TYR A 207 3.36 5.64 10.16
N SER A 208 3.80 4.55 10.79
CA SER A 208 2.93 3.68 11.56
C SER A 208 2.31 4.37 12.77
N ALA A 209 3.10 5.14 13.52
CA ALA A 209 2.61 5.92 14.66
C ALA A 209 1.59 6.97 14.22
N THR A 210 1.93 7.76 13.21
CA THR A 210 1.06 8.82 12.65
C THR A 210 -0.24 8.23 12.10
N TYR A 211 -0.16 7.09 11.39
CA TYR A 211 -1.32 6.40 10.84
C TYR A 211 -2.29 5.97 11.93
N GLN A 212 -1.82 5.36 13.04
CA GLN A 212 -2.70 4.95 14.13
C GLN A 212 -3.37 6.15 14.80
N GLN A 213 -2.63 7.25 14.99
CA GLN A 213 -3.18 8.49 15.54
C GLN A 213 -4.30 9.05 14.67
N LEU A 214 -4.04 9.23 13.36
CA LEU A 214 -5.04 9.76 12.43
C LEU A 214 -6.21 8.80 12.25
N LYS A 215 -5.95 7.50 12.17
CA LYS A 215 -7.01 6.48 12.09
C LYS A 215 -7.94 6.56 13.30
N GLY A 216 -7.41 6.72 14.51
CA GLY A 216 -8.19 6.93 15.72
C GLY A 216 -9.02 8.22 15.67
N LYS A 217 -8.38 9.34 15.31
CA LYS A 217 -8.99 10.68 15.24
C LYS A 217 -10.14 10.76 14.24
N TYR A 218 -9.99 10.16 13.06
CA TYR A 218 -10.95 10.26 11.96
C TYR A 218 -11.89 9.05 11.84
N LYS A 219 -11.79 8.05 12.74
CA LYS A 219 -12.65 6.85 12.76
C LYS A 219 -14.14 7.18 12.76
N ALA A 220 -14.54 8.28 13.40
CA ALA A 220 -15.95 8.67 13.50
C ALA A 220 -16.58 8.98 12.12
N LEU A 221 -15.80 9.44 11.14
CA LEU A 221 -16.28 9.75 9.80
C LEU A 221 -16.84 8.52 9.06
N VAL A 222 -16.36 7.33 9.38
CA VAL A 222 -16.89 6.07 8.81
C VAL A 222 -18.38 5.89 9.14
N LYS A 223 -18.81 6.34 10.33
CA LYS A 223 -20.20 6.18 10.79
C LYS A 223 -21.17 7.18 10.20
N VAL A 224 -20.67 8.33 9.74
CA VAL A 224 -21.47 9.47 9.28
C VAL A 224 -21.22 9.79 7.80
N TRP A 225 -20.67 8.84 7.05
CA TRP A 225 -20.29 9.01 5.65
C TRP A 225 -21.53 9.19 4.75
N PRO A 226 -21.70 10.35 4.08
CA PRO A 226 -22.91 10.64 3.30
C PRO A 226 -22.81 10.20 1.83
N GLU A 227 -21.64 9.73 1.39
CA GLU A 227 -21.42 9.30 0.00
C GLU A 227 -21.83 7.83 -0.19
N VAL A 228 -22.11 7.45 -1.43
CA VAL A 228 -22.50 6.08 -1.81
C VAL A 228 -21.33 5.10 -1.83
N THR A 229 -20.12 5.60 -1.61
CA THR A 229 -18.89 4.79 -1.58
C THR A 229 -18.72 4.08 -0.24
N ASP A 230 -17.92 3.02 -0.24
CA ASP A 230 -17.59 2.28 0.98
C ASP A 230 -16.79 3.17 1.96
N PRO A 231 -17.35 3.55 3.12
CA PRO A 231 -16.68 4.45 4.04
C PRO A 231 -15.40 3.85 4.63
N GLU A 232 -15.35 2.55 4.89
CA GLU A 232 -14.16 1.92 5.48
C GLU A 232 -13.00 1.94 4.48
N LYS A 233 -13.29 1.73 3.20
CA LYS A 233 -12.27 1.85 2.16
C LYS A 233 -11.78 3.28 2.00
N PHE A 234 -12.69 4.22 1.73
CA PHE A 234 -12.32 5.58 1.31
C PHE A 234 -11.77 6.42 2.46
N VAL A 235 -12.35 6.34 3.67
CA VAL A 235 -11.84 7.10 4.82
C VAL A 235 -10.43 6.65 5.18
N TYR A 236 -10.18 5.34 5.25
CA TYR A 236 -8.85 4.86 5.64
C TYR A 236 -7.81 4.94 4.51
N GLU A 237 -8.23 5.01 3.25
CA GLU A 237 -7.37 5.35 2.11
C GLU A 237 -6.87 6.79 2.22
N ASP A 238 -7.78 7.77 2.38
CA ASP A 238 -7.38 9.18 2.54
C ASP A 238 -6.57 9.42 3.83
N VAL A 239 -6.88 8.72 4.93
CA VAL A 239 -6.05 8.76 6.15
C VAL A 239 -4.64 8.24 5.90
N ALA A 240 -4.48 7.16 5.11
CA ALA A 240 -3.15 6.64 4.77
C ALA A 240 -2.38 7.59 3.85
N ILE A 241 -3.03 8.21 2.86
CA ILE A 241 -2.42 9.22 1.98
C ILE A 241 -2.01 10.46 2.78
N ALA A 242 -2.89 10.95 3.66
CA ALA A 242 -2.58 12.07 4.56
C ALA A 242 -1.38 11.73 5.46
N THR A 243 -1.35 10.53 6.03
CA THR A 243 -0.21 10.05 6.84
C THR A 243 1.08 10.12 6.05
N TYR A 244 1.07 9.62 4.82
CA TYR A 244 2.24 9.61 3.95
C TYR A 244 2.77 11.03 3.72
N LEU A 245 1.90 11.96 3.31
CA LEU A 245 2.26 13.35 3.06
C LEU A 245 2.77 14.06 4.32
N LEU A 246 2.11 13.88 5.46
CA LEU A 246 2.50 14.52 6.72
C LEU A 246 3.89 14.07 7.20
N VAL A 247 4.19 12.77 7.08
CA VAL A 247 5.52 12.24 7.41
C VAL A 247 6.55 12.72 6.40
N LEU A 248 6.25 12.65 5.10
CA LEU A 248 7.13 13.17 4.04
C LEU A 248 7.51 14.63 4.29
N TRP A 249 6.52 15.47 4.60
CA TRP A 249 6.70 16.88 4.89
C TRP A 249 7.45 17.14 6.19
N ALA A 250 7.24 16.31 7.22
CA ALA A 250 7.98 16.39 8.47
C ALA A 250 9.47 16.07 8.26
N GLU A 251 9.78 15.01 7.50
CA GLU A 251 11.17 14.67 7.17
C GLU A 251 11.82 15.75 6.31
N GLU A 252 11.09 16.32 5.34
CA GLU A 252 11.56 17.45 4.53
C GLU A 252 11.89 18.66 5.41
N ARG A 253 11.00 19.04 6.33
CA ARG A 253 11.23 20.16 7.26
C ARG A 253 12.45 19.92 8.12
N ALA A 254 12.58 18.72 8.70
CA ALA A 254 13.71 18.36 9.54
C ALA A 254 15.03 18.46 8.76
N ARG A 255 15.09 17.90 7.55
CA ARG A 255 16.28 17.94 6.69
C ARG A 255 16.69 19.35 6.28
N LYS A 256 15.71 20.24 6.05
CA LYS A 256 15.96 21.63 5.63
C LYS A 256 16.05 22.62 6.78
N GLY A 257 15.87 22.19 8.04
CA GLY A 257 15.82 23.09 9.20
C GLY A 257 14.64 24.07 9.18
N LEU A 258 13.51 23.68 8.57
CA LEU A 258 12.32 24.54 8.45
C LEU A 258 11.36 24.33 9.61
N THR A 259 10.79 25.41 10.13
CA THR A 259 9.75 25.38 11.17
C THR A 259 8.35 25.58 10.59
N ALA A 260 8.23 26.32 9.49
CA ALA A 260 6.97 26.56 8.81
C ALA A 260 6.40 25.27 8.20
N ARG A 261 5.09 25.07 8.34
CA ARG A 261 4.37 23.95 7.70
C ARG A 261 4.13 24.25 6.23
N GLN A 262 4.24 23.21 5.42
CA GLN A 262 4.00 23.25 3.98
C GLN A 262 2.57 23.71 3.67
N THR A 263 2.45 24.51 2.63
CA THR A 263 1.18 24.88 2.00
C THR A 263 0.86 23.95 0.83
N PHE A 264 -0.42 23.71 0.55
CA PHE A 264 -0.80 22.79 -0.53
C PHE A 264 -2.06 23.18 -1.30
N VAL A 265 -2.17 22.68 -2.53
CA VAL A 265 -3.42 22.68 -3.31
C VAL A 265 -3.65 21.27 -3.85
N ASP A 266 -4.83 20.71 -3.59
CA ASP A 266 -5.26 19.41 -4.12
C ASP A 266 -6.16 19.60 -5.35
N LEU A 267 -5.70 19.11 -6.51
CA LEU A 267 -6.33 19.32 -7.80
C LEU A 267 -7.11 18.07 -8.21
N GLY A 268 -8.43 18.20 -8.31
CA GLY A 268 -9.35 17.07 -8.44
C GLY A 268 -9.61 16.39 -7.08
N CYS A 269 -9.84 17.19 -6.03
CA CYS A 269 -9.88 16.71 -4.65
C CYS A 269 -11.10 15.83 -4.30
N GLY A 270 -12.07 15.69 -5.19
CA GLY A 270 -13.21 14.80 -5.05
C GLY A 270 -13.99 15.00 -3.75
N ASN A 271 -13.92 14.03 -2.84
CA ASN A 271 -14.62 14.07 -1.55
C ASN A 271 -14.04 15.13 -0.57
N GLY A 272 -12.87 15.71 -0.84
CA GLY A 272 -12.23 16.74 -0.02
C GLY A 272 -11.71 16.27 1.35
N LEU A 273 -11.78 14.98 1.67
CA LEU A 273 -11.36 14.43 2.96
C LEU A 273 -9.85 14.58 3.17
N LEU A 274 -9.04 14.36 2.15
CA LEU A 274 -7.59 14.57 2.22
C LEU A 274 -7.26 16.01 2.63
N VAL A 275 -7.91 16.99 1.98
CA VAL A 275 -7.78 18.42 2.30
C VAL A 275 -8.22 18.72 3.73
N HIS A 276 -9.35 18.15 4.15
CA HIS A 276 -9.87 18.28 5.52
C HIS A 276 -8.87 17.78 6.57
N ILE A 277 -8.28 16.60 6.34
CA ILE A 277 -7.30 16.00 7.25
C ILE A 277 -6.05 16.89 7.32
N LEU A 278 -5.40 17.17 6.17
CA LEU A 278 -4.17 17.95 6.13
C LEU A 278 -4.33 19.33 6.79
N THR A 279 -5.47 19.99 6.56
CA THR A 279 -5.76 21.29 7.15
C THR A 279 -5.96 21.23 8.65
N ASN A 280 -6.66 20.21 9.16
CA ASN A 280 -6.84 19.98 10.58
C ASN A 280 -5.56 19.49 11.30
N GLU A 281 -4.59 18.95 10.56
CA GLU A 281 -3.23 18.69 11.04
C GLU A 281 -2.31 19.93 10.95
N GLY A 282 -2.87 21.08 10.54
CA GLY A 282 -2.25 22.39 10.64
C GLY A 282 -1.54 22.87 9.38
N HIS A 283 -1.76 22.23 8.23
CA HIS A 283 -1.22 22.65 6.95
C HIS A 283 -2.22 23.56 6.20
N SER A 284 -1.81 24.75 5.80
CA SER A 284 -2.71 25.65 5.05
C SER A 284 -2.84 25.18 3.61
N GLY A 285 -4.07 24.99 3.13
CA GLY A 285 -4.29 24.60 1.75
C GLY A 285 -5.74 24.64 1.34
N LYS A 286 -6.00 24.21 0.11
CA LYS A 286 -7.35 24.11 -0.44
C LYS A 286 -7.49 22.97 -1.44
N GLY A 287 -8.71 22.49 -1.60
CA GLY A 287 -9.08 21.55 -2.64
C GLY A 287 -9.86 22.23 -3.76
N ILE A 288 -9.60 21.84 -5.00
CA ILE A 288 -10.38 22.28 -6.15
C ILE A 288 -10.91 21.05 -6.87
N ASP A 289 -12.21 20.98 -7.08
CA ASP A 289 -12.84 19.93 -7.88
C ASP A 289 -13.89 20.55 -8.81
N VAL A 290 -14.16 19.90 -9.94
CA VAL A 290 -15.20 20.34 -10.86
C VAL A 290 -16.60 20.20 -10.27
N ARG A 291 -16.77 19.37 -9.24
CA ARG A 291 -18.05 19.05 -8.63
C ARG A 291 -17.95 19.02 -7.10
N LYS A 292 -18.85 19.75 -6.45
CA LYS A 292 -19.06 19.64 -4.99
C LYS A 292 -19.66 18.27 -4.62
N ARG A 293 -19.07 17.61 -3.62
CA ARG A 293 -19.60 16.36 -3.03
C ARG A 293 -20.44 16.66 -1.78
N LYS A 294 -21.33 15.73 -1.39
CA LYS A 294 -22.26 15.94 -0.27
C LYS A 294 -21.51 16.10 1.06
N ILE A 295 -20.41 15.37 1.21
CA ILE A 295 -19.58 15.43 2.42
C ILE A 295 -18.93 16.80 2.64
N TRP A 296 -18.82 17.65 1.61
CA TRP A 296 -18.24 19.00 1.77
C TRP A 296 -19.02 19.83 2.80
N ASP A 297 -20.35 19.65 2.88
CA ASP A 297 -21.21 20.37 3.82
C ASP A 297 -20.98 19.97 5.29
N MET A 298 -20.26 18.87 5.53
CA MET A 298 -19.92 18.40 6.88
C MET A 298 -18.61 18.97 7.41
N TYR A 299 -17.78 19.55 6.55
CA TYR A 299 -16.48 20.08 6.95
C TYR A 299 -16.60 21.49 7.53
N GLY A 300 -15.73 21.80 8.50
CA GLY A 300 -15.69 23.12 9.13
C GLY A 300 -15.06 24.20 8.24
N PRO A 301 -15.17 25.49 8.62
CA PRO A 301 -14.71 26.63 7.83
C PRO A 301 -13.20 26.64 7.55
N GLN A 302 -12.42 25.89 8.33
CA GLN A 302 -11.00 25.69 8.09
C GLN A 302 -10.72 24.89 6.81
N THR A 303 -11.65 24.05 6.34
CA THR A 303 -11.47 23.25 5.13
C THR A 303 -11.95 24.03 3.91
N VAL A 304 -11.00 24.59 3.16
CA VAL A 304 -11.30 25.39 1.97
C VAL A 304 -11.44 24.47 0.74
N LEU A 305 -12.65 24.41 0.17
CA LEU A 305 -12.94 23.62 -1.03
C LEU A 305 -13.65 24.49 -2.07
N GLU A 306 -13.19 24.43 -3.32
CA GLU A 306 -13.70 25.23 -4.43
C GLU A 306 -14.28 24.34 -5.53
N GLU A 307 -15.55 24.56 -5.87
CA GLU A 307 -16.18 23.92 -7.03
C GLU A 307 -15.83 24.70 -8.31
N LYS A 308 -14.76 24.29 -8.99
CA LYS A 308 -14.25 24.96 -10.19
C LYS A 308 -13.65 23.93 -11.16
N ALA A 309 -14.00 24.06 -12.43
CA ALA A 309 -13.37 23.28 -13.49
C ALA A 309 -11.91 23.72 -13.66
N ILE A 310 -10.97 22.81 -13.42
CA ILE A 310 -9.53 23.08 -13.59
C ILE A 310 -9.21 22.98 -15.08
N THR A 311 -8.61 24.02 -15.64
CA THR A 311 -8.12 24.02 -17.02
C THR A 311 -6.64 24.41 -17.03
N PRO A 312 -5.73 23.54 -17.50
CA PRO A 312 -4.30 23.83 -17.54
C PRO A 312 -4.02 25.12 -18.33
N SER A 313 -3.71 26.18 -17.60
CA SER A 313 -3.55 27.54 -18.13
C SER A 313 -2.94 28.45 -17.05
N GLU A 314 -2.58 29.67 -17.44
CA GLU A 314 -2.09 30.72 -16.53
C GLU A 314 -3.05 31.00 -15.36
N SER A 315 -4.36 30.76 -15.54
CA SER A 315 -5.38 31.00 -14.51
C SER A 315 -5.40 29.96 -13.38
N PHE A 316 -4.64 28.88 -13.52
CA PHE A 316 -4.51 27.78 -12.54
C PHE A 316 -3.06 27.54 -12.15
N LEU A 317 -2.29 28.62 -11.96
CA LEU A 317 -0.96 28.59 -11.36
C LEU A 317 -1.01 29.00 -9.89
N PHE A 318 -0.10 28.44 -9.09
CA PHE A 318 -0.08 28.58 -7.63
C PHE A 318 1.32 28.98 -7.12
N PRO A 319 1.80 30.20 -7.44
CA PRO A 319 3.18 30.61 -7.15
C PRO A 319 3.54 30.68 -5.66
N GLY A 320 2.55 30.87 -4.79
CA GLY A 320 2.72 30.89 -3.33
C GLY A 320 2.53 29.55 -2.63
N THR A 321 2.35 28.46 -3.38
CA THR A 321 2.07 27.13 -2.82
C THR A 321 3.29 26.23 -2.90
N ASP A 322 3.60 25.53 -1.81
CA ASP A 322 4.75 24.61 -1.76
C ASP A 322 4.49 23.29 -2.50
N TRP A 323 3.26 22.77 -2.43
CA TRP A 323 2.89 21.45 -2.93
C TRP A 323 1.59 21.44 -3.76
N LEU A 324 1.65 20.81 -4.93
CA LEU A 324 0.44 20.38 -5.66
C LEU A 324 0.20 18.89 -5.47
N ILE A 325 -1.04 18.54 -5.13
CA ILE A 325 -1.46 17.16 -4.89
C ILE A 325 -2.42 16.76 -6.01
N GLY A 326 -2.22 15.56 -6.56
CA GLY A 326 -3.15 14.88 -7.45
C GLY A 326 -3.46 13.48 -6.90
N ASN A 327 -4.38 13.40 -5.94
CA ASN A 327 -4.86 12.13 -5.40
C ASN A 327 -5.95 11.57 -6.32
N HIS A 328 -5.63 10.55 -7.13
CA HIS A 328 -6.61 9.95 -8.04
C HIS A 328 -7.27 10.98 -8.99
N SER A 329 -6.48 11.95 -9.46
CA SER A 329 -6.92 13.15 -10.17
C SER A 329 -7.32 12.94 -11.64
N ASP A 330 -7.64 11.69 -12.04
CA ASP A 330 -8.10 11.32 -13.39
C ASP A 330 -7.31 12.00 -14.54
N GLU A 331 -7.98 12.76 -15.42
CA GLU A 331 -7.39 13.45 -16.56
C GLU A 331 -6.36 14.53 -16.20
N LEU A 332 -6.35 15.02 -14.96
CA LEU A 332 -5.38 16.00 -14.49
C LEU A 332 -4.03 15.36 -14.13
N THR A 333 -3.98 14.04 -13.93
CA THR A 333 -2.76 13.31 -13.52
C THR A 333 -1.49 13.72 -14.30
N PRO A 334 -1.45 13.71 -15.65
CA PRO A 334 -0.27 14.16 -16.39
C PRO A 334 -0.04 15.68 -16.33
N TRP A 335 -1.06 16.47 -16.01
CA TRP A 335 -0.95 17.92 -15.90
C TRP A 335 -0.40 18.40 -14.56
N ILE A 336 -0.51 17.64 -13.47
CA ILE A 336 -0.05 18.08 -12.14
C ILE A 336 1.45 18.43 -12.13
N PRO A 337 2.39 17.61 -12.66
CA PRO A 337 3.80 18.00 -12.72
C PRO A 337 4.02 19.25 -13.58
N VAL A 338 3.25 19.43 -14.65
CA VAL A 338 3.34 20.60 -15.54
C VAL A 338 2.88 21.87 -14.83
N ILE A 339 1.74 21.81 -14.13
CA ILE A 339 1.19 22.94 -13.36
C ILE A 339 2.15 23.29 -12.22
N ALA A 340 2.69 22.30 -11.50
CA ALA A 340 3.68 22.53 -10.46
C ALA A 340 4.93 23.19 -11.04
N ALA A 341 5.38 22.72 -12.22
CA ALA A 341 6.54 23.26 -12.89
C ALA A 341 6.40 24.75 -13.19
N ARG A 342 5.26 25.14 -13.77
CA ARG A 342 4.94 26.52 -14.18
C ARG A 342 4.49 27.42 -13.03
N SER A 343 4.04 26.85 -11.91
CA SER A 343 3.59 27.63 -10.75
C SER A 343 4.77 28.32 -10.06
N SER A 344 5.86 27.59 -9.78
CA SER A 344 7.07 28.14 -9.17
C SER A 344 8.22 27.14 -9.27
N TYR A 345 9.45 27.61 -9.42
CA TYR A 345 10.64 26.75 -9.42
C TYR A 345 10.76 25.90 -8.14
N ALA A 346 10.32 26.45 -7.00
CA ALA A 346 10.36 25.78 -5.69
C ALA A 346 9.16 24.87 -5.40
N CYS A 347 8.10 24.93 -6.22
CA CYS A 347 6.90 24.12 -6.07
C CYS A 347 7.19 22.65 -6.34
N ARG A 348 6.61 21.78 -5.50
CA ARG A 348 6.72 20.33 -5.53
C ARG A 348 5.38 19.72 -5.89
N TYR A 349 5.39 18.44 -6.20
CA TYR A 349 4.13 17.75 -6.41
C TYR A 349 4.14 16.33 -5.84
N PHE A 350 2.94 15.86 -5.55
CA PHE A 350 2.61 14.46 -5.28
C PHE A 350 1.48 14.05 -6.22
N VAL A 351 1.62 12.91 -6.90
CA VAL A 351 0.55 12.34 -7.72
C VAL A 351 0.39 10.85 -7.42
N LEU A 352 -0.86 10.41 -7.27
CA LEU A 352 -1.26 9.01 -7.14
C LEU A 352 -2.14 8.61 -8.35
N PRO A 353 -1.56 8.09 -9.43
CA PRO A 353 -2.29 7.78 -10.66
C PRO A 353 -3.26 6.60 -10.50
N CYS A 354 -4.52 6.77 -10.91
CA CYS A 354 -5.50 5.68 -11.00
C CYS A 354 -6.03 5.44 -12.42
N CYS A 355 -6.30 6.48 -13.20
CA CYS A 355 -6.92 6.35 -14.51
C CYS A 355 -5.91 6.66 -15.61
N PHE A 356 -5.97 5.91 -16.71
CA PHE A 356 -5.01 5.97 -17.80
C PHE A 356 -5.35 7.10 -18.77
N TYR A 357 -4.94 8.32 -18.42
CA TYR A 357 -5.13 9.51 -19.22
C TYR A 357 -3.81 10.06 -19.75
N ASP A 358 -3.86 10.56 -20.97
CA ASP A 358 -2.86 11.43 -21.57
C ASP A 358 -3.37 12.89 -21.48
N PHE A 359 -2.59 13.85 -21.95
CA PHE A 359 -2.95 15.27 -21.95
C PHE A 359 -4.25 15.59 -22.69
N TYR A 360 -4.58 14.82 -23.74
CA TYR A 360 -5.70 15.08 -24.67
C TYR A 360 -6.70 13.93 -24.78
N GLY A 361 -6.67 12.96 -23.86
CA GLY A 361 -7.57 11.80 -23.93
C GLY A 361 -7.07 10.60 -23.14
N LYS A 362 -7.45 9.40 -23.57
CA LYS A 362 -6.99 8.16 -22.93
C LYS A 362 -5.58 7.80 -23.35
N TYR A 363 -4.76 7.40 -22.37
CA TYR A 363 -3.42 6.92 -22.62
C TYR A 363 -3.45 5.65 -23.48
N GLN A 364 -2.70 5.67 -24.58
CA GLN A 364 -2.51 4.53 -25.47
C GLN A 364 -1.23 3.80 -25.11
N ARG A 365 -1.33 2.49 -24.95
CA ARG A 365 -0.17 1.65 -24.62
C ARG A 365 0.83 1.64 -25.77
N ARG A 366 2.11 1.78 -25.42
CA ARG A 366 3.27 1.79 -26.31
C ARG A 366 3.99 0.44 -26.34
N GLN A 367 3.88 -0.37 -25.28
CA GLN A 367 4.63 -1.62 -25.14
C GLN A 367 3.79 -2.73 -24.52
N CYS A 368 3.91 -3.96 -25.01
CA CYS A 368 3.17 -5.13 -24.48
C CYS A 368 3.92 -5.92 -23.40
N ARG A 369 5.22 -5.66 -23.16
CA ARG A 369 6.07 -6.45 -22.25
C ARG A 369 5.87 -6.15 -20.76
N LYS A 370 5.27 -5.00 -20.43
CA LYS A 370 5.01 -4.56 -19.04
C LYS A 370 3.53 -4.67 -18.73
N SER A 371 3.16 -4.65 -17.45
CA SER A 371 1.78 -4.42 -17.06
C SER A 371 1.31 -3.02 -17.52
N GLN A 372 0.01 -2.86 -17.84
CA GLN A 372 -0.53 -1.55 -18.25
C GLN A 372 -0.31 -0.48 -17.17
N TYR A 373 -0.38 -0.87 -15.90
CA TYR A 373 -0.18 0.05 -14.78
C TYR A 373 1.27 0.52 -14.67
N ARG A 374 2.26 -0.40 -14.71
CA ARG A 374 3.70 -0.04 -14.70
C ARG A 374 4.05 0.88 -15.86
N GLU A 375 3.59 0.56 -17.06
CA GLU A 375 3.83 1.38 -18.25
C GLU A 375 3.22 2.78 -18.11
N TYR A 376 2.06 2.90 -17.45
CA TYR A 376 1.47 4.19 -17.17
C TYR A 376 2.23 4.99 -16.11
N ILE A 377 2.74 4.34 -15.05
CA ILE A 377 3.64 4.99 -14.09
C ILE A 377 4.90 5.50 -14.79
N ASP A 378 5.49 4.70 -15.68
CA ASP A 378 6.63 5.12 -16.51
C ASP A 378 6.31 6.37 -17.34
N PHE A 379 5.12 6.43 -17.94
CA PHE A 379 4.66 7.60 -18.67
C PHE A 379 4.53 8.84 -17.78
N ILE A 380 3.96 8.75 -16.58
CA ILE A 380 3.85 9.90 -15.69
C ILE A 380 5.23 10.32 -15.15
N ALA A 381 6.14 9.36 -14.92
CA ALA A 381 7.54 9.65 -14.57
C ALA A 381 8.28 10.39 -15.70
N GLU A 382 8.06 9.97 -16.96
CA GLU A 382 8.57 10.65 -18.16
C GLU A 382 8.03 12.09 -18.24
N VAL A 383 6.72 12.28 -18.11
CA VAL A 383 6.08 13.60 -18.07
C VAL A 383 6.70 14.48 -16.98
N SER A 384 6.95 13.92 -15.80
CA SER A 384 7.56 14.66 -14.71
C SER A 384 9.03 15.04 -14.96
N HIS A 385 9.81 14.11 -15.50
CA HIS A 385 11.20 14.36 -15.88
C HIS A 385 11.30 15.50 -16.91
N ILE A 386 10.43 15.47 -17.91
CA ILE A 386 10.32 16.52 -18.94
C ILE A 386 9.80 17.83 -18.34
N SER A 387 8.91 17.73 -17.35
CA SER A 387 8.48 18.87 -16.53
C SER A 387 9.62 19.50 -15.71
N GLY A 388 10.76 18.83 -15.67
CA GLY A 388 12.02 19.30 -15.11
C GLY A 388 12.21 18.91 -13.65
N PHE A 389 11.58 17.82 -13.20
CA PHE A 389 11.73 17.29 -11.84
C PHE A 389 12.71 16.13 -11.76
N GLN A 390 13.34 16.01 -10.60
CA GLN A 390 13.84 14.73 -10.08
C GLN A 390 12.68 14.08 -9.33
N THR A 391 12.32 12.88 -9.76
CA THR A 391 11.08 12.20 -9.35
C THR A 391 11.39 10.90 -8.67
N ASP A 392 10.88 10.77 -7.45
CA ASP A 392 10.95 9.53 -6.69
C ASP A 392 9.62 8.78 -6.82
N GLU A 393 9.70 7.46 -6.87
CA GLU A 393 8.57 6.54 -6.93
C GLU A 393 8.45 5.77 -5.61
N ASP A 394 7.26 5.73 -5.02
CA ASP A 394 6.99 4.92 -3.83
C ASP A 394 5.64 4.18 -3.91
N CYS A 395 5.54 3.07 -3.19
CA CYS A 395 4.31 2.32 -3.01
C CYS A 395 3.63 2.71 -1.68
N LEU A 396 2.39 3.18 -1.73
CA LEU A 396 1.61 3.53 -0.55
C LEU A 396 0.99 2.29 0.11
N ARG A 397 0.75 2.38 1.42
CA ARG A 397 0.02 1.36 2.19
C ARG A 397 -1.48 1.68 2.24
N ILE A 398 -2.16 1.54 1.10
CA ILE A 398 -3.59 1.81 0.92
C ILE A 398 -4.35 0.56 0.45
N PRO A 399 -5.69 0.48 0.64
CA PRO A 399 -6.53 -0.62 0.16
C PRO A 399 -6.83 -0.54 -1.36
N SER A 400 -5.79 -0.32 -2.18
CA SER A 400 -5.87 -0.20 -3.64
C SER A 400 -4.77 -0.98 -4.35
N THR A 401 -5.06 -1.47 -5.55
CA THR A 401 -4.06 -2.05 -6.46
C THR A 401 -3.26 -0.97 -7.18
N LYS A 402 -3.81 0.25 -7.28
CA LYS A 402 -3.16 1.42 -7.88
C LYS A 402 -2.61 2.32 -6.78
N ARG A 403 -1.50 1.87 -6.20
CA ARG A 403 -0.91 2.44 -4.97
C ARG A 403 0.47 3.08 -5.18
N VAL A 404 0.96 3.13 -6.40
CA VAL A 404 2.26 3.72 -6.73
C VAL A 404 2.07 5.22 -6.90
N CYS A 405 2.81 6.00 -6.12
CA CYS A 405 2.83 7.45 -6.18
C CYS A 405 4.16 7.96 -6.76
N LEU A 406 4.12 9.16 -7.32
CA LEU A 406 5.27 9.86 -7.86
C LEU A 406 5.41 11.20 -7.12
N VAL A 407 6.62 11.49 -6.64
CA VAL A 407 6.93 12.69 -5.84
C VAL A 407 8.03 13.48 -6.53
N GLY A 408 7.74 14.72 -6.93
CA GLY A 408 8.73 15.64 -7.48
C GLY A 408 9.25 16.61 -6.42
N LEU A 409 10.47 16.39 -5.90
CA LEU A 409 11.03 17.13 -4.77
C LEU A 409 11.95 18.30 -5.16
N SER A 410 12.65 18.16 -6.28
CA SER A 410 13.69 19.07 -6.76
C SER A 410 13.70 19.13 -8.29
N ARG A 411 14.39 20.13 -8.83
CA ARG A 411 14.54 20.31 -10.27
C ARG A 411 15.73 19.54 -10.79
N ASN A 412 15.61 19.01 -12.01
CA ASN A 412 16.71 18.35 -12.73
C ASN A 412 17.58 19.33 -13.53
N TYR A 413 17.35 20.63 -13.36
CA TYR A 413 18.08 21.73 -13.99
C TYR A 413 18.24 22.89 -13.00
N GLN A 414 19.26 23.72 -13.21
CA GLN A 414 19.49 24.95 -12.45
C GLN A 414 18.60 26.10 -12.97
N LEU A 415 18.28 27.07 -12.12
CA LEU A 415 17.37 28.19 -12.44
C LEU A 415 17.64 28.89 -13.79
N PRO A 416 18.90 29.14 -14.23
CA PRO A 416 19.17 29.74 -15.55
C PRO A 416 18.67 28.91 -16.74
N GLY A 417 18.46 27.60 -16.55
CA GLY A 417 17.93 26.68 -17.56
C GLY A 417 16.40 26.67 -17.68
N GLU A 418 15.66 27.49 -16.92
CA GLU A 418 14.19 27.53 -16.94
C GLU A 418 13.61 27.71 -18.35
N ALA A 419 14.17 28.64 -19.13
CA ALA A 419 13.68 28.90 -20.48
C ALA A 419 13.83 27.68 -21.41
N GLU A 420 14.89 26.88 -21.23
CA GLU A 420 15.07 25.64 -21.98
C GLU A 420 14.13 24.54 -21.47
N ALA A 421 13.97 24.41 -20.15
CA ALA A 421 13.04 23.48 -19.55
C ALA A 421 11.59 23.76 -20.01
N GLU A 422 11.17 25.02 -20.08
CA GLU A 422 9.85 25.42 -20.58
C GLU A 422 9.65 25.09 -22.05
N ARG A 423 10.68 25.26 -22.90
CA ARG A 423 10.63 24.81 -24.30
C ARG A 423 10.43 23.30 -24.39
N ARG A 424 11.24 22.51 -23.66
CA ARG A 424 11.11 21.04 -23.64
C ARG A 424 9.72 20.59 -23.19
N ARG A 425 9.16 21.21 -22.14
CA ARG A 425 7.79 20.95 -21.67
C ARG A 425 6.77 21.20 -22.78
N THR A 426 6.85 22.37 -23.40
CA THR A 426 5.91 22.82 -24.44
C THR A 426 5.97 21.91 -25.66
N ASP A 427 7.18 21.62 -26.16
CA ASP A 427 7.40 20.75 -27.31
C ASP A 427 6.86 19.33 -27.06
N TYR A 428 7.09 18.79 -25.85
CA TYR A 428 6.59 17.46 -25.50
C TYR A 428 5.06 17.39 -25.47
N ILE A 429 4.41 18.36 -24.82
CA ILE A 429 2.94 18.44 -24.77
C ILE A 429 2.38 18.56 -26.19
N HIS A 430 2.96 19.42 -27.04
CA HIS A 430 2.54 19.54 -28.43
C HIS A 430 2.73 18.25 -29.24
N ALA A 431 3.85 17.54 -29.06
CA ALA A 431 4.10 16.27 -29.73
C ALA A 431 3.04 15.20 -29.37
N ARG A 432 2.56 15.18 -28.11
CA ARG A 432 1.48 14.28 -27.67
C ARG A 432 0.14 14.58 -28.36
N ARG A 433 -0.12 15.85 -28.71
CA ARG A 433 -1.34 16.24 -29.45
C ARG A 433 -1.40 15.64 -30.85
N LEU A 434 -0.24 15.47 -31.49
CA LEU A 434 -0.10 15.00 -32.88
C LEU A 434 0.04 13.47 -32.98
N ALA A 435 0.08 12.77 -31.85
CA ALA A 435 0.22 11.31 -31.83
C ALA A 435 -1.04 10.62 -32.40
N PRO A 436 -0.89 9.55 -33.22
CA PRO A 436 -2.02 8.83 -33.79
C PRO A 436 -2.88 8.19 -32.68
N GLY A 437 -4.19 8.51 -32.68
CA GLY A 437 -5.16 8.06 -31.66
C GLY A 437 -6.10 9.16 -31.13
N VAL A 438 -5.81 10.44 -31.39
CA VAL A 438 -6.64 11.59 -30.97
C VAL A 438 -7.76 11.92 -31.98
N THR A 439 -7.80 11.27 -33.14
CA THR A 439 -8.87 11.40 -34.14
C THR A 439 -10.08 10.55 -33.78
N GLY A 440 -10.84 10.97 -32.78
CA GLY A 440 -12.03 10.24 -32.33
C GLY A 440 -13.08 11.09 -31.64
N GLN A 441 -13.14 12.40 -31.88
CA GLN A 441 -14.24 13.25 -31.39
C GLN A 441 -14.34 14.61 -32.12
N ARG A 442 -14.02 14.64 -33.43
CA ARG A 442 -14.49 15.73 -34.29
C ARG A 442 -15.89 15.39 -34.77
N SER A 443 -16.89 15.67 -33.93
CA SER A 443 -18.25 15.88 -34.44
C SER A 443 -18.15 17.04 -35.44
N ALA A 444 -18.44 16.76 -36.71
CA ALA A 444 -18.51 17.78 -37.75
C ALA A 444 -19.64 18.75 -37.41
N ALA A 445 -19.30 19.85 -36.73
CA ALA A 445 -20.16 21.01 -36.65
C ALA A 445 -20.21 21.61 -38.05
N ARG A 446 -21.36 21.42 -38.72
CA ARG A 446 -21.68 22.07 -39.98
C ARG A 446 -21.61 23.58 -39.78
N ASN A 447 -20.95 24.21 -40.73
CA ASN A 447 -20.74 25.63 -40.81
C ASN A 447 -22.00 26.25 -41.42
N ASP A 448 -22.85 26.88 -40.61
CA ASP A 448 -23.97 27.70 -41.08
C ASP A 448 -24.08 28.98 -40.25
N GLY A 449 -23.81 30.12 -40.90
CA GLY A 449 -24.54 31.38 -40.77
C GLY A 449 -24.46 32.23 -39.49
N GLU A 450 -23.72 33.34 -39.59
CA GLU A 450 -23.97 34.70 -39.06
C GLU A 450 -24.72 34.92 -37.73
N GLY A 451 -24.04 35.61 -36.78
CA GLY A 451 -24.68 36.28 -35.64
C GLY A 451 -23.66 36.99 -34.73
N CYS A 452 -23.62 38.31 -34.81
CA CYS A 452 -22.63 39.23 -34.23
C CYS A 452 -22.87 39.53 -32.73
N CYS A 453 -21.83 39.51 -31.88
CA CYS A 453 -21.48 40.56 -30.90
C CYS A 453 -20.33 40.10 -29.97
N GLY A 454 -19.36 41.00 -29.76
CA GLY A 454 -18.00 40.65 -29.34
C GLY A 454 -17.77 40.48 -27.84
N SER A 455 -16.67 39.78 -27.54
CA SER A 455 -15.84 40.02 -26.37
C SER A 455 -14.40 39.64 -26.72
N ARG A 456 -13.53 40.64 -26.57
CA ARG A 456 -12.11 40.69 -26.90
C ARG A 456 -11.39 39.38 -26.58
N GLU A 457 -10.64 38.90 -27.56
CA GLU A 457 -9.62 37.87 -27.43
C GLU A 457 -8.66 38.24 -26.29
N ALA A 458 -8.70 37.47 -25.21
CA ALA A 458 -7.64 37.47 -24.23
C ALA A 458 -6.45 36.71 -24.84
N HIS A 459 -5.48 37.45 -25.35
CA HIS A 459 -4.14 36.95 -25.64
C HIS A 459 -3.52 36.38 -24.36
N GLY A 460 -3.67 35.07 -24.14
CA GLY A 460 -2.96 34.31 -23.12
C GLY A 460 -2.64 32.95 -23.70
N SER A 461 -1.38 32.53 -23.67
CA SER A 461 -0.97 31.24 -24.23
C SER A 461 -1.70 30.09 -23.52
N THR A 462 -2.74 29.54 -24.14
CA THR A 462 -3.45 28.37 -23.62
C THR A 462 -2.65 27.11 -23.91
N TRP A 463 -1.59 26.88 -23.14
CA TRP A 463 -0.76 25.67 -23.24
C TRP A 463 -1.53 24.38 -22.90
N GLY A 464 -2.71 24.48 -22.28
CA GLY A 464 -3.68 23.39 -22.15
C GLY A 464 -4.74 23.33 -23.26
N SER A 465 -4.57 24.03 -24.39
CA SER A 465 -5.56 24.03 -25.48
C SER A 465 -5.80 22.62 -26.02
N GLY A 466 -7.04 22.13 -25.90
CA GLY A 466 -7.45 20.77 -26.26
C GLY A 466 -7.63 19.84 -25.06
N PHE A 467 -7.26 20.25 -23.85
CA PHE A 467 -7.66 19.55 -22.63
C PHE A 467 -9.17 19.64 -22.45
N GLN A 468 -9.78 18.51 -22.10
CA GLN A 468 -11.20 18.42 -21.82
C GLN A 468 -11.38 17.99 -20.37
N PRO A 469 -11.76 18.91 -19.46
CA PRO A 469 -12.16 18.51 -18.11
C PRO A 469 -13.40 17.63 -18.20
N ARG A 470 -13.54 16.69 -17.26
CA ARG A 470 -14.77 15.91 -17.09
C ARG A 470 -16.00 16.82 -16.94
N GLU A 471 -17.16 16.31 -17.36
CA GLU A 471 -18.43 17.01 -17.23
C GLU A 471 -18.77 17.27 -15.75
N ARG A 472 -19.38 18.43 -15.46
CA ARG A 472 -19.86 18.79 -14.12
C ARG A 472 -20.90 17.80 -13.59
N VAL A 473 -21.73 17.27 -14.49
CA VAL A 473 -22.79 16.29 -14.18
C VAL A 473 -22.29 14.90 -14.56
N GLU A 474 -22.30 13.98 -13.60
CA GLU A 474 -21.95 12.59 -13.86
C GLU A 474 -23.13 11.90 -14.54
N THR A 475 -22.99 11.61 -15.84
CA THR A 475 -23.94 10.78 -16.56
C THR A 475 -23.88 9.36 -16.00
N VAL A 476 -25.04 8.77 -15.70
CA VAL A 476 -25.12 7.38 -15.22
C VAL A 476 -24.73 6.46 -16.37
N ARG A 477 -23.50 5.93 -16.32
CA ARG A 477 -22.92 5.05 -17.36
C ARG A 477 -23.05 3.56 -17.05
N ASN A 478 -23.70 3.22 -15.93
CA ASN A 478 -24.03 1.85 -15.58
C ASN A 478 -25.53 1.62 -15.75
N CYS A 479 -25.93 0.35 -15.74
CA CYS A 479 -27.33 -0.03 -15.82
C CYS A 479 -28.09 0.19 -14.50
N ALA A 480 -27.52 0.89 -13.52
CA ALA A 480 -28.11 1.01 -12.18
C ALA A 480 -29.40 1.85 -12.15
N ALA A 481 -29.59 2.70 -13.14
CA ALA A 481 -30.82 3.48 -13.35
C ALA A 481 -31.70 2.93 -14.47
N LEU A 482 -31.48 1.68 -14.94
CA LEU A 482 -32.37 1.08 -15.91
C LEU A 482 -33.77 0.90 -15.30
N PRO A 483 -34.83 1.21 -16.05
CA PRO A 483 -36.20 0.83 -15.69
C PRO A 483 -36.28 -0.67 -15.36
N ARG A 484 -37.00 -1.01 -14.28
CA ARG A 484 -37.08 -2.39 -13.77
C ARG A 484 -37.65 -3.36 -14.80
N ASP A 485 -38.60 -2.91 -15.61
CA ASP A 485 -39.19 -3.64 -16.73
C ASP A 485 -38.15 -4.09 -17.77
N ILE A 486 -37.12 -3.26 -18.03
CA ILE A 486 -36.02 -3.65 -18.93
C ILE A 486 -35.16 -4.74 -18.28
N VAL A 487 -34.81 -4.57 -17.00
CA VAL A 487 -34.00 -5.56 -16.26
C VAL A 487 -34.74 -6.90 -16.17
N ASP A 488 -36.01 -6.86 -15.78
CA ASP A 488 -36.88 -8.04 -15.65
C ASP A 488 -37.07 -8.73 -17.01
N GLY A 489 -37.27 -7.96 -18.08
CA GLY A 489 -37.38 -8.50 -19.44
C GLY A 489 -36.11 -9.21 -19.93
N VAL A 490 -34.93 -8.68 -19.61
CA VAL A 490 -33.65 -9.35 -19.91
C VAL A 490 -33.48 -10.62 -19.08
N VAL A 491 -33.76 -10.56 -17.77
CA VAL A 491 -33.68 -11.73 -16.88
C VAL A 491 -34.61 -12.84 -17.34
N GLN A 492 -35.84 -12.50 -17.73
CA GLN A 492 -36.83 -13.46 -18.21
C GLN A 492 -36.39 -14.14 -19.51
N ARG A 493 -35.85 -13.38 -20.48
CA ARG A 493 -35.31 -13.95 -21.72
C ARG A 493 -34.15 -14.89 -21.47
N VAL A 494 -33.20 -14.49 -20.62
CA VAL A 494 -32.05 -15.35 -20.26
C VAL A 494 -32.52 -16.61 -19.53
N ALA A 495 -33.47 -16.49 -18.61
CA ALA A 495 -34.05 -17.63 -17.90
C ALA A 495 -34.77 -18.60 -18.84
N SER A 496 -35.59 -18.09 -19.77
CA SER A 496 -36.27 -18.90 -20.77
C SER A 496 -35.28 -19.65 -21.67
N SER A 497 -34.25 -18.97 -22.19
CA SER A 497 -33.24 -19.62 -23.02
C SER A 497 -32.43 -20.67 -22.26
N LEU A 498 -32.13 -20.45 -20.97
CA LEU A 498 -31.44 -21.45 -20.15
C LEU A 498 -32.31 -22.67 -19.84
N LEU A 499 -33.63 -22.49 -19.68
CA LEU A 499 -34.58 -23.57 -19.47
C LEU A 499 -34.79 -24.40 -20.75
N GLU A 500 -34.88 -23.75 -21.91
CA GLU A 500 -34.97 -24.41 -23.22
C GLU A 500 -33.72 -25.26 -23.51
N MET A 501 -32.53 -24.77 -23.13
CA MET A 501 -31.28 -25.53 -23.27
C MET A 501 -31.20 -26.77 -22.37
N THR A 502 -32.00 -26.84 -21.29
CA THR A 502 -32.04 -28.00 -20.40
C THR A 502 -33.06 -29.07 -20.78
N ASP A 503 -34.05 -28.73 -21.61
CA ASP A 503 -35.10 -29.67 -22.02
C ASP A 503 -34.74 -30.55 -23.25
N ASP A 504 -33.71 -30.18 -24.03
CA ASP A 504 -33.22 -30.99 -25.16
C ASP A 504 -32.33 -32.19 -24.76
N GLY A 505 -32.22 -32.48 -23.46
CA GLY A 505 -31.28 -33.46 -22.90
C GLY A 505 -31.87 -34.74 -22.31
N GLY A 506 -33.18 -35.01 -22.41
CA GLY A 506 -33.73 -36.17 -21.70
C GLY A 506 -35.16 -36.57 -22.02
N GLU A 507 -35.40 -37.12 -23.21
CA GLU A 507 -36.52 -38.07 -23.37
C GLU A 507 -36.11 -39.44 -22.78
N GLY A 508 -36.68 -39.77 -21.63
CA GLY A 508 -36.49 -41.09 -21.01
C GLY A 508 -37.23 -41.31 -19.69
N ALA A 509 -38.44 -41.85 -19.79
CA ALA A 509 -39.13 -42.69 -18.79
C ALA A 509 -39.70 -42.04 -17.49
N THR A 510 -41.01 -41.82 -17.57
CA THR A 510 -42.09 -41.93 -16.56
C THR A 510 -41.79 -42.55 -15.19
N GLY A 511 -42.27 -41.91 -14.11
CA GLY A 511 -42.54 -42.54 -12.80
C GLY A 511 -43.07 -41.56 -11.73
N ARG A 512 -44.32 -41.76 -11.29
CA ARG A 512 -45.04 -41.05 -10.19
C ARG A 512 -44.24 -40.96 -8.88
N LEU A 513 -44.36 -39.84 -8.14
CA LEU A 513 -45.00 -39.78 -6.79
C LEU A 513 -44.97 -38.37 -6.14
N GLU A 514 -46.17 -38.02 -5.66
CA GLU A 514 -46.64 -37.10 -4.60
C GLU A 514 -45.75 -36.10 -3.84
N GLN A 515 -46.32 -34.88 -3.76
CA GLN A 515 -46.38 -33.88 -2.67
C GLN A 515 -45.50 -34.06 -1.41
N ARG A 516 -44.69 -33.03 -1.09
CA ARG A 516 -44.68 -32.37 0.24
C ARG A 516 -43.96 -31.00 0.22
N ARG A 517 -44.39 -30.14 1.14
CA ARG A 517 -44.20 -28.68 1.27
C ARG A 517 -42.86 -28.25 1.90
N GLU A 518 -42.39 -27.07 1.46
CA GLU A 518 -41.70 -25.98 2.20
C GLU A 518 -40.17 -26.04 2.53
N PRO A 519 -39.47 -24.91 2.79
CA PRO A 519 -38.84 -24.06 1.77
C PRO A 519 -37.30 -23.96 1.92
N LEU A 520 -36.59 -23.88 0.80
CA LEU A 520 -35.12 -23.76 0.77
C LEU A 520 -34.65 -22.31 0.96
N GLY A 521 -33.86 -22.13 2.03
CA GLY A 521 -33.12 -20.91 2.32
C GLY A 521 -32.12 -20.56 1.22
N ARG A 522 -32.02 -19.25 0.96
CA ARG A 522 -31.08 -18.61 0.04
C ARG A 522 -29.62 -19.02 0.36
N ARG A 523 -28.97 -19.73 -0.57
CA ARG A 523 -27.51 -19.70 -0.74
C ARG A 523 -27.20 -19.06 -2.09
N GLY A 524 -26.83 -17.78 -2.07
CA GLY A 524 -26.32 -17.07 -3.24
C GLY A 524 -24.96 -17.63 -3.64
N ARG A 525 -24.87 -18.19 -4.86
CA ARG A 525 -23.60 -18.41 -5.55
C ARG A 525 -23.15 -17.08 -6.14
N ARG A 526 -21.92 -16.67 -5.79
CA ARG A 526 -21.21 -15.53 -6.38
C ARG A 526 -20.93 -15.82 -7.85
N ALA A 527 -21.29 -14.87 -8.72
CA ALA A 527 -20.84 -14.84 -10.10
C ALA A 527 -19.34 -14.52 -10.14
N ALA A 528 -18.59 -15.34 -10.87
CA ALA A 528 -17.17 -15.16 -11.13
C ALA A 528 -16.99 -14.09 -12.22
N GLY A 529 -16.46 -12.93 -11.83
CA GLY A 529 -15.85 -11.97 -12.74
C GLY A 529 -14.36 -12.26 -12.82
N ALA A 530 -13.90 -12.68 -14.00
CA ALA A 530 -12.49 -12.92 -14.29
C ALA A 530 -11.68 -11.64 -14.05
N SER A 531 -10.83 -11.69 -13.02
CA SER A 531 -9.78 -10.72 -12.76
C SER A 531 -8.46 -11.47 -12.70
N ASP A 532 -7.50 -10.94 -13.44
CA ASP A 532 -6.12 -11.41 -13.55
C ASP A 532 -5.45 -11.48 -12.16
N PRO A 533 -5.02 -12.66 -11.64
CA PRO A 533 -4.64 -12.81 -10.23
C PRO A 533 -3.16 -12.50 -9.94
N ALA A 534 -2.37 -12.02 -10.90
CA ALA A 534 -0.91 -12.07 -10.79
C ALA A 534 -0.20 -10.90 -10.07
N ALA A 535 -0.92 -9.91 -9.51
CA ALA A 535 -0.28 -8.76 -8.81
C ALA A 535 -0.80 -8.51 -7.37
N ALA A 536 -1.62 -9.40 -6.82
CA ALA A 536 -2.37 -9.16 -5.58
C ALA A 536 -1.66 -9.53 -4.27
N GLU A 537 -0.45 -10.11 -4.30
CA GLU A 537 0.20 -10.65 -3.09
C GLU A 537 1.35 -9.82 -2.49
N GLU A 538 1.62 -8.63 -3.01
CA GLU A 538 2.12 -7.56 -2.14
C GLU A 538 0.90 -6.95 -1.43
N GLY A 539 0.61 -7.53 -0.26
CA GLY A 539 -0.58 -7.37 0.58
C GLY A 539 -1.44 -6.14 0.34
N VAL A 540 -2.62 -6.35 -0.26
CA VAL A 540 -3.75 -5.45 -0.08
C VAL A 540 -4.00 -5.34 1.42
N TRP A 541 -3.74 -4.16 1.99
CA TRP A 541 -4.07 -3.87 3.37
C TRP A 541 -5.58 -3.94 3.53
N ARG A 542 -6.07 -4.92 4.31
CA ARG A 542 -7.48 -5.00 4.72
C ARG A 542 -7.62 -4.42 6.13
N PRO A 543 -8.59 -3.52 6.39
CA PRO A 543 -8.93 -3.17 7.76
C PRO A 543 -9.41 -4.42 8.52
N PRO A 544 -9.16 -4.52 9.84
CA PRO A 544 -9.61 -5.68 10.62
C PRO A 544 -11.13 -5.65 10.79
N ASP A 545 -11.77 -6.82 10.61
CA ASP A 545 -13.11 -7.08 11.11
C ASP A 545 -13.16 -6.74 12.61
N ALA A 546 -14.20 -6.00 13.00
CA ALA A 546 -14.46 -5.68 14.39
C ALA A 546 -14.54 -6.98 15.20
N ALA A 547 -13.59 -7.18 16.13
CA ALA A 547 -13.76 -8.13 17.20
C ALA A 547 -15.05 -7.74 17.94
N GLN A 548 -16.09 -8.56 17.82
CA GLN A 548 -17.30 -8.44 18.60
C GLN A 548 -16.92 -8.61 20.08
N GLU A 549 -16.99 -7.53 20.85
CA GLU A 549 -17.05 -7.63 22.31
C GLU A 549 -18.33 -8.39 22.66
N PRO A 550 -18.27 -9.39 23.57
CA PRO A 550 -19.48 -10.04 24.06
C PRO A 550 -20.26 -9.03 24.93
N PRO A 551 -21.61 -9.06 24.91
CA PRO A 551 -22.41 -8.13 25.69
C PRO A 551 -22.24 -8.38 27.20
N PRO A 552 -22.32 -7.34 28.05
CA PRO A 552 -22.28 -7.51 29.49
C PRO A 552 -23.49 -8.32 29.95
N GLY A 553 -23.21 -9.43 30.65
CA GLY A 553 -24.22 -10.35 31.17
C GLY A 553 -25.18 -9.68 32.15
N LEU A 554 -26.47 -9.97 31.97
CA LEU A 554 -27.53 -9.67 32.92
C LEU A 554 -27.16 -10.24 34.29
N GLN A 555 -27.09 -9.37 35.30
CA GLN A 555 -27.13 -9.77 36.70
C GLN A 555 -28.48 -10.46 36.99
N SER A 556 -28.39 -11.73 37.34
CA SER A 556 -29.50 -12.52 37.88
C SER A 556 -29.92 -11.94 39.22
N ARG A 557 -31.16 -11.43 39.29
CA ARG A 557 -31.85 -11.17 40.55
C ARG A 557 -32.15 -12.51 41.22
N GLY A 558 -31.32 -12.87 42.21
CA GLY A 558 -31.60 -13.93 43.15
C GLY A 558 -32.81 -13.58 43.99
N ARG A 559 -33.85 -14.43 43.91
CA ARG A 559 -34.91 -14.52 44.91
C ARG A 559 -34.32 -15.18 46.16
N GLU A 560 -34.21 -14.42 47.24
CA GLU A 560 -34.26 -14.99 48.59
C GLU A 560 -35.56 -14.52 49.24
N GLY A 561 -36.41 -15.48 49.56
CA GLY A 561 -37.44 -15.30 50.57
C GLY A 561 -37.19 -16.33 51.65
N LEU A 562 -37.20 -15.91 52.92
CA LEU A 562 -37.92 -16.59 53.99
C LEU A 562 -37.95 -15.71 55.25
N HIS A 563 -39.18 -15.38 55.67
CA HIS A 563 -39.71 -15.47 57.05
C HIS A 563 -38.82 -15.02 58.24
N THR A 564 -39.21 -14.09 59.13
CA THR A 564 -40.42 -14.15 59.98
C THR A 564 -40.55 -12.92 60.91
N ARG A 565 -41.82 -12.63 61.29
CA ARG A 565 -42.35 -12.07 62.57
C ARG A 565 -42.37 -10.54 62.84
N ARG A 566 -43.60 -10.03 62.64
CA ARG A 566 -44.41 -8.96 63.27
C ARG A 566 -44.17 -8.64 64.76
N PRO A 567 -44.67 -7.50 65.29
CA PRO A 567 -46.12 -7.20 65.46
C PRO A 567 -46.77 -6.42 64.32
#